data_AF-A0A267WM05-F1
#
_entry.id   AF-A0A267WM05-F1
#
_cell.length_a   1.000
_cell.length_b   1.000
_cell.length_c   1.000
_cell.angle_alpha   90.00
_cell.angle_beta   90.00
_cell.angle_gamma   90.00
#
_symmetry.space_group_name_H-M   'P 1'
#
loop_
_entity.id
_entity.type
_entity.pdbx_description
1 polymer ?
#
loop_
_entity_poly.entity_id
_entity_poly.type
_entity_poly.pdbx_seq_one_letter_code
_entity_poly.pdbx_strand_id
1 'polypeptide(L)'
;MDGRAGAIFEPSTDGNCDFNIVLAQASTLPTFSSVCSEQYSCRVGNNVIINDDRWNSGTDVWMSGGGDLARYRTMVINHEVGHRLGHIDNEMTCAGAGQAAPLMQEQSIFLDGCAINEYPLDSELWIG
;
A
#
# COMPACT_ATOMS: atom_id res chain seq x y z
N MET A 1 -17.11 -6.93 8.37
CA MET A 1 -16.96 -6.22 7.09
C MET A 1 -17.29 -7.23 6.00
N ASP A 2 -18.22 -6.94 5.10
CA ASP A 2 -18.55 -7.87 4.01
C ASP A 2 -17.37 -7.95 3.05
N GLY A 3 -16.66 -9.08 3.08
CA GLY A 3 -15.45 -9.33 2.28
C GLY A 3 -15.79 -9.53 0.81
N ARG A 4 -15.79 -8.46 0.01
CA ARG A 4 -16.07 -8.53 -1.43
C ARG A 4 -15.06 -9.37 -2.21
N ALA A 5 -13.81 -9.43 -1.73
CA ALA A 5 -12.74 -10.28 -2.27
C ALA A 5 -12.64 -11.65 -1.58
N GLY A 6 -13.51 -11.96 -0.62
CA GLY A 6 -13.46 -13.21 0.15
C GLY A 6 -12.55 -13.19 1.39
N ALA A 7 -11.96 -12.05 1.76
CA ALA A 7 -11.23 -11.86 3.01
C ALA A 7 -12.04 -11.10 4.07
N ILE A 8 -11.78 -11.45 5.34
CA ILE A 8 -12.19 -10.69 6.51
C ILE A 8 -10.93 -10.43 7.34
N PHE A 9 -10.75 -9.21 7.82
CA PHE A 9 -9.64 -8.84 8.70
C PHE A 9 -10.15 -8.66 10.12
N GLU A 10 -9.45 -9.26 11.08
CA GLU A 10 -9.71 -9.11 12.50
C GLU A 10 -8.41 -8.72 13.22
N PRO A 11 -8.41 -7.65 14.03
CA PRO A 11 -7.23 -7.31 14.82
C PRO A 11 -7.06 -8.33 15.96
N SER A 12 -5.83 -8.84 16.12
CA SER A 12 -5.47 -9.73 17.23
C SER A 12 -4.22 -9.23 17.96
N THR A 13 -4.13 -9.56 19.26
CA THR A 13 -2.96 -9.32 20.12
C THR A 13 -2.37 -10.60 20.69
N ASP A 14 -2.89 -11.77 20.31
CA ASP A 14 -2.45 -13.08 20.83
C ASP A 14 -1.15 -13.61 20.19
N GLY A 15 -0.58 -12.85 19.23
CA GLY A 15 0.65 -13.17 18.53
C GLY A 15 0.50 -14.19 17.39
N ASN A 16 -0.72 -14.68 17.13
CA ASN A 16 -1.01 -15.62 16.05
C ASN A 16 -1.72 -14.92 14.88
N CYS A 17 -1.04 -13.93 14.29
CA CYS A 17 -1.58 -13.16 13.16
C CYS A 17 -1.12 -13.75 11.81
N ASP A 18 -2.02 -13.79 10.81
CA ASP A 18 -1.67 -14.16 9.43
C ASP A 18 -0.63 -13.22 8.80
N PHE A 19 -0.61 -11.97 9.27
CA PHE A 19 0.41 -10.98 8.98
C PHE A 19 0.42 -9.87 10.04
N ASN A 20 1.53 -9.15 10.13
CA ASN A 20 1.68 -7.99 10.99
C ASN A 20 1.74 -6.71 10.16
N ILE A 21 1.19 -5.62 10.69
CA ILE A 21 1.43 -4.27 10.19
C ILE A 21 2.40 -3.60 11.16
N VAL A 22 3.56 -3.17 10.66
CA VAL A 22 4.67 -2.62 11.44
C VAL A 22 4.93 -1.21 10.97
N LEU A 23 4.84 -0.22 11.86
CA LEU A 23 5.35 1.12 11.59
C LEU A 23 6.84 1.14 11.96
N ALA A 24 7.71 1.45 11.00
CA ALA A 24 9.16 1.37 11.18
C ALA A 24 9.85 2.66 10.74
N GLN A 25 10.90 3.02 11.46
CA GLN A 25 11.75 4.17 11.10
C GLN A 25 12.38 3.92 9.72
N ALA A 26 12.39 4.94 8.85
CA ALA A 26 12.93 4.88 7.50
C ALA A 26 14.28 4.15 7.39
N SER A 27 15.25 4.54 8.23
CA SER A 27 16.60 3.95 8.27
C SER A 27 16.66 2.46 8.65
N THR A 28 15.59 1.91 9.23
CA THR A 28 15.55 0.50 9.64
C THR A 28 14.93 -0.40 8.58
N LEU A 29 14.21 0.15 7.59
CA LEU A 29 13.54 -0.66 6.56
C LEU A 29 14.49 -1.60 5.79
N PRO A 30 15.69 -1.17 5.37
CA PRO A 30 16.64 -2.06 4.69
C PRO A 30 17.09 -3.27 5.53
N THR A 31 16.89 -3.24 6.86
CA THR A 31 17.23 -4.37 7.75
C THR A 31 16.23 -5.53 7.67
N PHE A 32 15.00 -5.28 7.19
CA PHE A 32 13.99 -6.33 7.00
C PHE A 32 14.31 -7.21 5.79
N SER A 33 14.77 -6.60 4.69
CA SER A 33 15.18 -7.30 3.46
C SER A 33 15.88 -6.33 2.50
N SER A 34 16.71 -6.85 1.59
CA SER A 34 17.38 -6.07 0.54
C SER A 34 16.43 -5.45 -0.49
N VAL A 35 15.17 -5.89 -0.54
CA VAL A 35 14.14 -5.29 -1.42
C VAL A 35 13.52 -4.03 -0.83
N CYS A 36 13.65 -3.82 0.49
CA CYS A 36 13.15 -2.62 1.14
C CYS A 36 14.16 -1.47 1.00
N SER A 37 13.64 -0.25 0.94
CA SER A 37 14.45 0.97 0.91
C SER A 37 14.06 1.89 2.06
N GLU A 38 14.88 2.91 2.32
CA GLU A 38 14.55 3.93 3.31
C GLU A 38 13.44 4.89 2.83
N GLN A 39 13.05 4.84 1.55
CA GLN A 39 12.17 5.86 0.95
C GLN A 39 10.69 5.52 0.98
N TYR A 40 10.34 4.23 0.94
CA TYR A 40 8.98 3.74 0.74
C TYR A 40 8.67 2.60 1.70
N SER A 41 7.39 2.31 1.87
CA SER A 41 6.92 1.10 2.56
C SER A 41 7.30 -0.16 1.74
N CYS A 42 7.24 -1.32 2.39
CA CYS A 42 7.48 -2.60 1.71
C CYS A 42 6.79 -3.75 2.44
N ARG A 43 6.64 -4.88 1.76
CA ARG A 43 6.19 -6.14 2.33
C ARG A 43 7.32 -7.18 2.35
N VAL A 44 7.57 -7.80 3.49
CA VAL A 44 8.55 -8.90 3.65
C VAL A 44 7.91 -10.08 4.37
N GLY A 45 7.75 -11.21 3.67
CA GLY A 45 7.10 -12.38 4.23
C GLY A 45 5.67 -12.06 4.68
N ASN A 46 5.41 -12.18 5.99
CA ASN A 46 4.14 -11.84 6.64
C ASN A 46 4.16 -10.45 7.31
N ASN A 47 5.13 -9.59 7.01
CA ASN A 47 5.20 -8.25 7.57
C ASN A 47 4.90 -7.21 6.50
N VAL A 48 3.85 -6.43 6.72
CA VAL A 48 3.55 -5.18 6.02
C VAL A 48 4.26 -4.06 6.79
N ILE A 49 5.29 -3.47 6.19
CA ILE A 49 6.19 -2.54 6.87
C ILE A 49 5.94 -1.14 6.31
N ILE A 50 5.37 -0.29 7.15
CA ILE A 50 5.03 1.09 6.83
C ILE A 50 6.18 2.00 7.22
N ASN A 51 6.66 2.79 6.25
CA ASN A 51 7.71 3.78 6.46
C ASN A 51 7.17 4.96 7.29
N ASP A 52 7.77 5.22 8.46
CA ASP A 52 7.31 6.26 9.40
C ASP A 52 7.48 7.70 8.85
N ASP A 53 8.52 7.98 8.07
CA ASP A 53 8.69 9.30 7.47
C ASP A 53 7.52 9.59 6.51
N ARG A 54 7.15 8.59 5.70
CA ARG A 54 6.01 8.68 4.78
C ARG A 54 4.67 8.62 5.49
N TRP A 55 4.56 7.88 6.59
CA TRP A 55 3.37 7.90 7.43
C TRP A 55 3.06 9.31 7.96
N ASN A 56 4.09 10.10 8.25
CA ASN A 56 3.97 11.44 8.79
C ASN A 56 3.91 12.55 7.72
N SER A 57 4.43 12.33 6.52
CA SER A 57 4.52 13.37 5.48
C SER A 57 3.86 13.04 4.14
N GLY A 58 3.55 11.77 3.86
CA GLY A 58 3.20 11.29 2.53
C GLY A 58 4.37 11.36 1.56
N THR A 59 4.07 11.28 0.26
CA THR A 59 5.03 11.53 -0.82
C THR A 59 4.66 12.79 -1.59
N ASP A 60 5.64 13.43 -2.23
CA ASP A 60 5.39 14.61 -3.07
C ASP A 60 4.41 14.29 -4.20
N VAL A 61 4.50 13.09 -4.76
CA VAL A 61 3.59 12.60 -5.81
C VAL A 61 2.15 12.56 -5.31
N TRP A 62 1.92 12.01 -4.12
CA TRP A 62 0.59 11.94 -3.54
C TRP A 62 0.03 13.32 -3.21
N MET A 63 0.84 14.16 -2.55
CA MET A 63 0.41 15.49 -2.11
C MET A 63 0.15 16.43 -3.29
N SER A 64 1.01 16.40 -4.31
CA SER A 64 0.80 17.18 -5.55
C SER A 64 -0.36 16.65 -6.40
N GLY A 65 -0.70 15.36 -6.28
CA GLY A 65 -1.88 14.74 -6.89
C GLY A 65 -3.22 15.15 -6.25
N GLY A 66 -3.22 16.04 -5.24
CA GLY A 66 -4.43 16.48 -4.54
C GLY A 66 -4.83 15.57 -3.37
N GLY A 67 -3.91 14.75 -2.89
CA GLY A 67 -4.11 13.88 -1.74
C GLY A 67 -3.90 14.60 -0.42
N ASP A 68 -4.34 13.95 0.65
CA ASP A 68 -4.00 14.34 2.01
C ASP A 68 -3.37 13.16 2.76
N LEU A 69 -2.89 13.44 3.97
CA LEU A 69 -2.17 12.46 4.79
C LEU A 69 -3.07 11.29 5.24
N ALA A 70 -4.36 11.54 5.51
CA ALA A 70 -5.27 10.49 5.93
C ALA A 70 -5.54 9.50 4.79
N ARG A 71 -5.71 10.02 3.58
CA ARG A 71 -5.89 9.22 2.37
C ARG A 71 -4.58 8.50 1.99
N TYR A 72 -3.42 9.14 2.15
CA TYR A 72 -2.11 8.48 1.92
C TYR A 72 -1.94 7.25 2.82
N ARG A 73 -2.25 7.41 4.12
CA ARG A 73 -2.16 6.32 5.11
C ARG A 73 -3.07 5.15 4.74
N THR A 74 -4.26 5.45 4.24
CA THR A 74 -5.20 4.43 3.76
C THR A 74 -4.62 3.72 2.53
N MET A 75 -4.15 4.47 1.54
CA MET A 75 -3.56 3.94 0.30
C MET A 75 -2.38 3.03 0.61
N VAL A 76 -1.40 3.50 1.40
CA VAL A 76 -0.17 2.74 1.64
C VAL A 76 -0.43 1.46 2.43
N ILE A 77 -1.38 1.47 3.38
CA ILE A 77 -1.79 0.24 4.07
C ILE A 77 -2.43 -0.72 3.06
N ASN A 78 -3.37 -0.23 2.25
CA ASN A 78 -4.09 -1.06 1.29
C ASN A 78 -3.15 -1.65 0.22
N HIS A 79 -2.19 -0.87 -0.28
CA HIS A 79 -1.19 -1.30 -1.27
C HIS A 79 -0.31 -2.43 -0.72
N GLU A 80 0.28 -2.26 0.47
CA GLU A 80 1.14 -3.28 1.07
C GLU A 80 0.36 -4.53 1.52
N VAL A 81 -0.89 -4.36 1.97
CA VAL A 81 -1.79 -5.48 2.24
C VAL A 81 -2.17 -6.19 0.93
N GLY A 82 -2.34 -5.47 -0.18
CA GLY A 82 -2.51 -6.04 -1.51
C GLY A 82 -1.37 -7.00 -1.85
N HIS A 83 -0.12 -6.60 -1.61
CA HIS A 83 1.01 -7.52 -1.74
C HIS A 83 0.88 -8.75 -0.85
N ARG A 84 0.39 -8.61 0.38
CA ARG A 84 0.17 -9.75 1.28
C ARG A 84 -0.94 -10.69 0.77
N LEU A 85 -1.92 -10.17 0.05
CA LEU A 85 -3.01 -10.93 -0.57
C LEU A 85 -2.66 -11.53 -1.95
N GLY A 86 -1.44 -11.32 -2.44
CA GLY A 86 -0.94 -11.94 -3.66
C GLY A 86 -0.83 -11.00 -4.87
N HIS A 87 -1.18 -9.73 -4.72
CA HIS A 87 -1.02 -8.74 -5.78
C HIS A 87 0.44 -8.31 -5.99
N ILE A 88 0.75 -7.83 -7.19
CA ILE A 88 2.08 -7.35 -7.55
C ILE A 88 2.03 -5.91 -8.06
N ASP A 89 3.15 -5.20 -7.93
CA ASP A 89 3.27 -3.82 -8.42
C ASP A 89 2.92 -3.71 -9.90
N ASN A 90 2.09 -2.72 -10.21
CA ASN A 90 1.68 -2.39 -11.56
C ASN A 90 1.03 -3.57 -12.32
N GLU A 91 0.37 -4.50 -11.62
CA GLU A 91 -0.42 -5.58 -12.25
C GLU A 91 -1.46 -5.03 -13.23
N MET A 92 -2.00 -3.86 -12.91
CA MET A 92 -2.75 -2.99 -13.79
C MET A 92 -2.07 -1.63 -13.79
N THR A 93 -2.02 -1.02 -14.96
CA THR A 93 -1.46 0.32 -15.16
C THR A 93 -2.56 1.37 -15.29
N CYS A 94 -2.20 2.63 -15.10
CA CYS A 94 -3.10 3.76 -15.31
C CYS A 94 -3.89 3.65 -16.64
N ALA A 95 -5.23 3.66 -16.53
CA ALA A 95 -6.13 3.53 -17.68
C ALA A 95 -6.21 4.80 -18.55
N GLY A 96 -5.62 5.91 -18.08
CA GLY A 96 -5.55 7.18 -18.79
C GLY A 96 -5.64 8.39 -17.86
N ALA A 97 -5.37 9.56 -18.41
CA ALA A 97 -5.32 10.80 -17.64
C ALA A 97 -6.64 11.07 -16.88
N GLY A 98 -6.54 11.36 -15.59
CA GLY A 98 -7.66 11.64 -14.70
C GLY A 98 -8.51 10.43 -14.31
N GLN A 99 -8.22 9.23 -14.82
CA GLN A 99 -8.83 8.00 -14.33
C GLN A 99 -8.25 7.64 -12.95
N ALA A 100 -9.00 6.90 -12.14
CA ALA A 100 -8.48 6.40 -10.87
C ALA A 100 -7.28 5.47 -11.14
N ALA A 101 -6.17 5.70 -10.44
CA ALA A 101 -5.04 4.78 -10.46
C ALA A 101 -5.46 3.43 -9.86
N PRO A 102 -5.05 2.30 -10.43
CA PRO A 102 -5.10 1.01 -9.72
C PRO A 102 -4.38 1.12 -8.37
N LEU A 103 -4.92 0.47 -7.33
CA LEU A 103 -4.32 0.51 -6.00
C LEU A 103 -2.89 -0.02 -6.01
N MET A 104 -2.63 -1.06 -6.81
CA MET A 104 -1.32 -1.69 -6.93
C MET A 104 -0.37 -0.96 -7.88
N GLN A 105 -0.78 0.17 -8.47
CA GLN A 105 0.17 1.09 -9.08
C GLN A 105 1.02 1.75 -7.98
N GLU A 106 2.30 1.98 -8.24
CA GLU A 106 3.24 2.61 -7.31
C GLU A 106 2.97 4.13 -7.15
N GLN A 107 1.78 4.50 -6.65
CA GLN A 107 1.30 5.89 -6.51
C GLN A 107 2.16 6.73 -5.55
N SER A 108 2.98 6.08 -4.72
CA SER A 108 4.02 6.74 -3.92
C SER A 108 5.15 7.31 -4.78
N ILE A 109 5.37 6.76 -5.97
CA ILE A 109 6.50 7.04 -6.88
C ILE A 109 6.03 7.77 -8.14
N PHE A 110 4.91 7.39 -8.76
CA PHE A 110 4.38 8.03 -9.96
C PHE A 110 2.88 7.74 -10.19
N LEU A 111 2.21 8.61 -10.95
CA LEU A 111 0.79 8.50 -11.27
C LEU A 111 0.48 8.19 -12.74
N ASP A 112 1.42 8.39 -13.66
CA ASP A 112 1.20 8.21 -15.12
C ASP A 112 -0.05 8.94 -15.66
N GLY A 113 -0.37 10.10 -15.06
CA GLY A 113 -1.51 10.92 -15.42
C GLY A 113 -2.82 10.54 -14.73
N CYS A 114 -2.89 9.40 -14.03
CA CYS A 114 -4.07 9.04 -13.24
C CYS A 114 -4.28 9.99 -12.05
N ALA A 115 -5.53 10.03 -11.59
CA ALA A 115 -5.88 10.59 -10.30
C ALA A 115 -5.56 9.58 -9.19
N ILE A 116 -5.08 10.09 -8.05
CA ILE A 116 -4.82 9.29 -6.85
C ILE A 116 -6.05 8.50 -6.39
N ASN A 117 -5.83 7.29 -5.90
CA ASN A 117 -6.87 6.40 -5.43
C ASN A 117 -6.35 5.46 -4.32
N GLU A 118 -7.00 5.50 -3.16
CA GLU A 118 -6.62 4.74 -1.96
C GLU A 118 -7.31 3.38 -1.82
N TYR A 119 -8.21 3.00 -2.73
CA TYR A 119 -8.98 1.75 -2.67
C TYR A 119 -8.78 0.88 -3.91
N PRO A 120 -8.90 -0.45 -3.79
CA PRO A 120 -8.84 -1.33 -4.96
C PRO A 120 -9.97 -1.01 -5.94
N LEU A 121 -9.66 -1.06 -7.23
CA LEU A 121 -10.66 -1.12 -8.30
C LEU A 121 -11.43 -2.45 -8.22
N ASP A 122 -12.60 -2.53 -8.85
CA ASP A 122 -13.38 -3.78 -8.87
C ASP A 122 -12.59 -4.96 -9.46
N SER A 123 -11.67 -4.67 -10.41
CA SER A 123 -10.77 -5.66 -10.99
C SER A 123 -9.64 -6.13 -10.06
N GLU A 124 -9.40 -5.44 -8.93
CA GLU A 124 -8.42 -5.79 -7.90
C GLU A 124 -9.06 -6.57 -6.73
N LEU A 125 -10.37 -6.86 -6.77
CA LEU A 125 -11.07 -7.56 -5.69
C LEU A 125 -10.90 -9.09 -5.77
N TRP A 126 -9.67 -9.58 -5.66
CA TRP A 126 -9.34 -11.01 -5.62
C TRP A 126 -8.26 -11.32 -4.57
N ILE A 127 -8.01 -12.60 -4.29
CA ILE A 127 -6.97 -13.09 -3.35
C ILE A 127 -6.30 -14.32 -3.96
N GLY A 128 -4.97 -14.41 -3.86
CA GLY A 128 -4.14 -15.50 -4.40
C GLY A 128 -3.32 -16.26 -3.36
#